data_AF-A0A1X0NIZ4-F1
#
_entry.id   AF-A0A1X0NIZ4-F1
#
_cell.length_a   1.000
_cell.length_b   1.000
_cell.length_c   1.000
_cell.angle_alpha   90.00
_cell.angle_beta   90.00
_cell.angle_gamma   90.00
#
_symmetry.space_group_name_H-M   'P 1'
#
loop_
_entity.id
_entity.type
_entity.pdbx_description
1 polymer ?
#
loop_
_entity_poly.entity_id
_entity_poly.type
_entity_poly.pdbx_seq_one_letter_code
_entity_poly.pdbx_strand_id
1 'polypeptide(L)'
;MVEGTLSLMPSFTSSDENVLGAIDSYLRSNIEQEQELMIRVKLCESSIRDLQSTVQRMTASHGAFTSLQRIDSPKVSNSSSSNNNALAAEEKDDENEAEKMCDYCFKFTRCLSCPECHREWYCSSPCRRLRDHLHRSICRRRKGNYIIQGSA
;
A
#
# COMPACT_ATOMS: atom_id res chain seq x y z
N MET A 1 -5.52 65.63 -50.95
CA MET A 1 -4.18 65.42 -50.38
C MET A 1 -4.29 64.21 -49.47
N VAL A 2 -3.65 63.12 -49.85
CA VAL A 2 -3.66 61.82 -49.16
C VAL A 2 -2.45 61.79 -48.23
N GLU A 3 -2.68 61.88 -46.93
CA GLU A 3 -1.64 61.67 -45.93
C GLU A 3 -1.68 60.23 -45.43
N GLY A 4 -0.51 59.60 -45.51
CA GLY A 4 -0.33 58.17 -45.53
C GLY A 4 -0.35 57.53 -44.15
N THR A 5 -0.92 56.34 -44.13
CA THR A 5 -0.82 55.34 -43.06
C THR A 5 0.63 54.88 -42.95
N LEU A 6 1.39 55.47 -42.03
CA LEU A 6 2.65 54.90 -41.55
C LEU A 6 2.32 53.68 -40.68
N SER A 7 2.34 52.52 -41.32
CA SER A 7 2.26 51.20 -40.68
C SER A 7 3.53 51.01 -39.84
N LEU A 8 3.40 51.14 -38.51
CA LEU A 8 4.39 50.65 -37.57
C LEU A 8 4.37 49.12 -37.62
N MET A 9 5.37 48.52 -38.26
CA MET A 9 5.72 47.12 -38.04
C MET A 9 6.26 46.97 -36.61
N PRO A 10 5.86 45.95 -35.85
CA PRO A 10 6.46 45.66 -34.57
C PRO A 10 7.91 45.18 -34.77
N SER A 11 8.84 45.85 -34.12
CA SER A 11 10.24 45.44 -34.04
C SER A 11 10.33 44.17 -33.19
N PHE A 12 10.58 43.02 -33.83
CA PHE A 12 10.85 41.77 -33.12
C PHE A 12 12.22 41.86 -32.45
N THR A 13 12.24 41.79 -31.13
CA THR A 13 13.48 41.75 -30.36
C THR A 13 14.04 40.33 -30.38
N SER A 14 15.34 40.18 -30.57
CA SER A 14 16.07 38.88 -30.56
C SER A 14 15.83 38.02 -29.30
N SER A 15 15.23 38.57 -28.26
CA SER A 15 14.84 37.86 -27.03
C SER A 15 13.64 36.93 -27.24
N ASP A 16 12.73 37.25 -28.17
CA ASP A 16 11.47 36.51 -28.34
C ASP A 16 11.68 35.17 -29.07
N GLU A 17 12.65 35.09 -29.99
CA GLU A 17 13.01 33.83 -30.68
C GLU A 17 13.61 32.80 -29.71
N ASN A 18 14.39 33.23 -28.72
CA ASN A 18 14.96 32.34 -27.71
C ASN A 18 13.89 31.78 -26.77
N VAL A 19 12.88 32.58 -26.42
CA VAL A 19 11.75 32.13 -25.58
C VAL A 19 10.89 31.12 -26.34
N LEU A 20 10.58 31.38 -27.61
CA LEU A 20 9.82 30.45 -28.45
C LEU A 20 10.55 29.13 -28.66
N GLY A 21 11.88 29.16 -28.87
CA GLY A 21 12.70 27.95 -28.97
C GLY A 21 12.71 27.12 -27.68
N ALA A 22 12.77 27.77 -26.51
CA ALA A 22 12.70 27.09 -25.22
C ALA A 22 11.32 26.44 -24.99
N ILE A 23 10.23 27.13 -25.35
CA ILE A 23 8.86 26.59 -25.27
C ILE A 23 8.72 25.38 -26.21
N ASP A 24 9.20 25.47 -27.44
CA ASP A 24 9.15 24.38 -28.41
C ASP A 24 9.93 23.15 -27.91
N SER A 25 11.14 23.36 -27.38
CA SER A 25 11.93 22.27 -26.78
C SER A 25 11.22 21.62 -25.60
N TYR A 26 10.58 22.41 -24.72
CA TYR A 26 9.82 21.90 -23.59
C TYR A 26 8.61 21.08 -24.03
N LEU A 27 7.85 21.56 -25.02
CA LEU A 27 6.69 20.84 -25.54
C LEU A 27 7.08 19.50 -26.17
N ARG A 28 8.17 19.45 -26.95
CA ARG A 28 8.68 18.19 -27.51
C ARG A 28 9.07 17.21 -26.41
N SER A 29 9.81 17.67 -25.40
CA SER A 29 10.21 16.83 -24.26
C SER A 29 8.99 16.27 -23.51
N ASN A 30 7.93 17.06 -23.35
CA ASN A 30 6.70 16.59 -22.70
C ASN A 30 5.98 15.53 -23.53
N ILE A 31 5.90 15.70 -24.85
CA ILE A 31 5.27 14.70 -25.73
C ILE A 31 6.04 13.37 -25.66
N GLU A 32 7.37 13.41 -25.68
CA GLU A 32 8.20 12.21 -25.52
C GLU A 32 7.96 11.54 -24.15
N GLN A 33 7.88 12.33 -23.08
CA GLN A 33 7.60 11.84 -21.74
C GLN A 33 6.20 11.21 -21.64
N GLU A 34 5.18 11.81 -22.25
CA GLU A 34 3.81 11.29 -22.28
C GLU A 34 3.76 9.94 -23.03
N GLN A 35 4.48 9.82 -24.14
CA GLN A 35 4.57 8.55 -24.89
C GLN A 35 5.21 7.44 -24.06
N GLU A 36 6.34 7.74 -23.40
CA GLU A 36 7.02 6.79 -22.53
C GLU A 36 6.12 6.34 -21.37
N LEU A 37 5.43 7.28 -20.71
CA LEU A 37 4.48 6.96 -19.65
C LEU A 37 3.32 6.09 -20.16
N MET A 38 2.79 6.38 -21.34
CA MET A 38 1.74 5.57 -21.95
C MET A 38 2.21 4.13 -22.21
N ILE A 39 3.44 3.93 -22.68
CA ILE A 39 4.03 2.60 -22.87
C ILE A 39 4.10 1.85 -21.53
N ARG A 40 4.61 2.53 -20.48
CA ARG A 40 4.73 1.94 -19.14
C ARG A 40 3.36 1.56 -18.55
N VAL A 41 2.33 2.39 -18.72
CA VAL A 41 0.97 2.09 -18.28
C VAL A 41 0.44 0.84 -18.98
N LYS A 42 0.61 0.73 -20.30
CA LYS A 42 0.18 -0.46 -21.07
C LYS A 42 0.87 -1.75 -20.58
N LEU A 43 2.16 -1.68 -20.26
CA LEU A 43 2.91 -2.82 -19.71
C LEU A 43 2.39 -3.23 -18.32
N CYS A 44 2.13 -2.24 -17.44
CA CYS A 44 1.54 -2.49 -16.14
C CYS A 44 0.15 -3.12 -16.24
N GLU A 45 -0.72 -2.61 -17.12
CA GLU A 45 -2.05 -3.16 -17.35
C GLU A 45 -2.00 -4.62 -17.83
N SER A 46 -1.07 -4.94 -18.72
CA SER A 46 -0.85 -6.33 -19.16
C SER A 46 -0.43 -7.22 -18.00
N SER A 47 0.55 -6.77 -17.21
CA SER A 47 1.06 -7.52 -16.06
C SER A 47 -0.04 -7.77 -15.01
N ILE A 48 -0.92 -6.78 -14.79
CA ILE A 48 -2.07 -6.92 -13.89
C ILE A 48 -3.05 -7.97 -14.42
N ARG A 49 -3.37 -7.95 -15.72
CA ARG A 49 -4.23 -8.98 -16.34
C ARG A 49 -3.63 -10.38 -16.20
N ASP A 50 -2.32 -10.52 -16.41
CA ASP A 50 -1.62 -11.80 -16.29
C ASP A 50 -1.65 -12.33 -14.84
N LEU A 51 -1.42 -11.45 -13.86
CA LEU A 51 -1.54 -11.76 -12.44
C LEU A 51 -2.96 -12.16 -12.06
N GLN A 52 -3.97 -11.41 -12.50
CA GLN A 52 -5.38 -11.73 -12.26
C GLN A 52 -5.74 -13.10 -12.83
N SER A 53 -5.30 -13.42 -14.06
CA SER A 53 -5.52 -14.74 -14.67
C SER A 53 -4.86 -15.86 -13.86
N THR A 54 -3.68 -15.60 -13.31
CA THR A 54 -2.93 -16.58 -12.50
C THR A 54 -3.64 -16.85 -11.18
N VAL A 55 -4.07 -15.79 -10.49
CA VAL A 55 -4.87 -15.91 -9.27
C VAL A 55 -6.18 -16.66 -9.55
N GLN A 56 -6.88 -16.34 -10.65
CA GLN A 56 -8.11 -17.03 -11.02
C GLN A 56 -7.90 -18.53 -11.30
N ARG A 57 -6.79 -18.92 -11.93
CA ARG A 57 -6.44 -20.34 -12.12
C ARG A 57 -6.13 -21.02 -10.79
N MET A 58 -5.41 -20.35 -9.90
CA MET A 58 -5.10 -20.88 -8.56
C MET A 58 -6.34 -21.06 -7.69
N THR A 59 -7.31 -20.13 -7.77
CA THR A 59 -8.58 -20.24 -7.04
C THR A 59 -9.53 -21.26 -7.66
N ALA A 60 -9.46 -21.49 -8.97
CA ALA A 60 -10.23 -22.55 -9.63
C ALA A 60 -9.66 -23.96 -9.36
N SER A 61 -8.33 -24.10 -9.21
CA SER A 61 -7.70 -25.39 -8.87
C SER A 61 -7.80 -25.75 -7.38
N HIS A 62 -7.84 -24.74 -6.50
CA HIS A 62 -8.18 -24.91 -5.09
C HIS A 62 -9.67 -24.64 -4.88
N GLY A 63 -10.51 -25.57 -5.32
CA GLY A 63 -11.93 -25.57 -4.97
C GLY A 63 -12.10 -25.34 -3.46
N ALA A 64 -12.85 -24.30 -3.11
CA ALA A 64 -13.21 -23.88 -1.76
C ALA A 64 -12.10 -23.22 -0.91
N PHE A 65 -11.85 -21.93 -1.14
CA PHE A 65 -11.66 -21.03 -0.01
C PHE A 65 -12.13 -19.60 -0.34
N THR A 66 -13.19 -19.18 0.35
CA THR A 66 -13.79 -17.85 0.40
C THR A 66 -14.47 -17.35 -0.88
N SER A 67 -15.71 -17.83 -1.06
CA SER A 67 -16.80 -16.96 -1.50
C SER A 67 -16.85 -15.76 -0.54
N LEU A 68 -16.42 -14.58 -0.97
CA LEU A 68 -16.76 -13.30 -0.34
C LEU A 68 -18.24 -13.01 -0.62
N GLN A 69 -19.12 -13.85 -0.07
CA GLN A 69 -20.52 -13.50 0.12
C GLN A 69 -20.68 -12.93 1.52
N ARG A 70 -21.33 -11.76 1.54
CA ARG A 70 -21.75 -10.97 2.69
C ARG A 70 -21.99 -11.81 3.94
N ILE A 71 -21.33 -11.42 5.03
CA ILE A 71 -21.62 -11.89 6.37
C ILE A 71 -22.95 -11.24 6.79
N ASP A 72 -24.06 -11.94 6.55
CA ASP A 72 -25.21 -11.85 7.45
C ASP A 72 -24.90 -12.71 8.68
N SER A 73 -24.92 -12.07 9.84
CA SER A 73 -24.57 -12.62 11.15
C SER A 73 -25.36 -13.88 11.51
N PRO A 74 -24.72 -14.99 11.90
CA PRO A 74 -25.42 -16.08 12.58
C PRO A 74 -25.41 -15.84 14.08
N LYS A 75 -26.59 -15.54 14.60
CA LYS A 75 -26.96 -15.69 16.01
C LYS A 75 -26.98 -17.18 16.34
N VAL A 76 -25.98 -17.68 17.05
CA VAL A 76 -26.02 -19.03 17.63
C VAL A 76 -25.74 -18.94 19.13
N SER A 77 -26.84 -19.01 19.86
CA SER A 77 -26.92 -19.45 21.25
C SER A 77 -26.25 -20.80 21.43
N ASN A 78 -25.39 -20.93 22.45
CA ASN A 78 -25.48 -22.06 23.36
C ASN A 78 -24.74 -21.81 24.68
N SER A 79 -25.38 -22.37 25.70
CA SER A 79 -25.24 -22.25 27.14
C SER A 79 -24.06 -23.00 27.75
N SER A 80 -23.53 -22.39 28.82
CA SER A 80 -23.12 -22.99 30.11
C SER A 80 -22.24 -24.24 30.16
N SER A 81 -21.03 -24.10 30.72
CA SER A 81 -20.62 -24.91 31.89
C SER A 81 -19.33 -24.38 32.54
N SER A 82 -19.47 -24.08 33.83
CA SER A 82 -18.42 -23.79 34.81
C SER A 82 -17.43 -24.94 34.99
N ASN A 83 -16.18 -24.63 35.36
CA ASN A 83 -15.70 -24.88 36.73
C ASN A 83 -14.30 -24.31 37.00
N ASN A 84 -14.15 -23.87 38.24
CA ASN A 84 -12.99 -23.20 38.83
C ASN A 84 -11.84 -24.17 39.12
N ASN A 85 -10.60 -23.66 39.05
CA ASN A 85 -9.62 -23.93 40.10
C ASN A 85 -8.54 -22.84 40.15
N ALA A 86 -8.18 -22.45 41.37
CA ALA A 86 -7.36 -21.31 41.73
C ALA A 86 -5.93 -21.71 42.14
N LEU A 87 -5.05 -20.69 42.08
CA LEU A 87 -3.68 -20.56 42.65
C LEU A 87 -2.57 -21.22 41.83
N ALA A 88 -1.43 -20.57 41.51
CA ALA A 88 -0.79 -19.40 42.10
C ALA A 88 0.05 -18.63 41.06
N ALA A 89 0.35 -17.39 41.44
CA ALA A 89 1.13 -16.34 40.77
C ALA A 89 2.29 -16.80 39.86
N GLU A 90 2.33 -16.25 38.64
CA GLU A 90 3.36 -15.28 38.22
C GLU A 90 2.77 -14.37 37.13
N GLU A 91 2.84 -13.06 37.35
CA GLU A 91 2.43 -12.04 36.39
C GLU A 91 3.36 -12.05 35.16
N LYS A 92 2.87 -12.51 34.02
CA LYS A 92 3.41 -12.16 32.70
C LYS A 92 2.26 -11.91 31.75
N ASP A 93 2.18 -10.69 31.24
CA ASP A 93 1.27 -10.18 30.20
C ASP A 93 0.71 -11.26 29.26
N ASP A 94 -0.60 -11.51 29.42
CA ASP A 94 -1.47 -12.36 28.59
C ASP A 94 -1.79 -11.74 27.22
N GLU A 95 -0.82 -11.11 26.55
CA GLU A 95 -1.04 -10.60 25.17
C GLU A 95 -0.75 -11.62 24.06
N ASN A 96 -0.35 -12.86 24.42
CA ASN A 96 0.33 -13.75 23.47
C ASN A 96 -0.45 -15.00 23.00
N GLU A 97 -1.75 -15.12 23.29
CA GLU A 97 -2.54 -16.30 22.88
C GLU A 97 -3.63 -16.07 21.83
N ALA A 98 -3.81 -14.84 21.35
CA ALA A 98 -4.68 -14.61 20.21
C ALA A 98 -3.95 -14.99 18.90
N GLU A 99 -4.51 -15.91 18.12
CA GLU A 99 -4.06 -16.15 16.75
C GLU A 99 -4.11 -14.84 15.95
N LYS A 100 -3.00 -14.53 15.27
CA LYS A 100 -2.88 -13.35 14.41
C LYS A 100 -2.64 -13.81 12.98
N MET A 101 -3.00 -12.95 12.03
CA MET A 101 -2.70 -13.16 10.63
C MET A 101 -1.24 -12.79 10.36
N CYS A 102 -0.47 -13.70 9.75
CA CYS A 102 0.89 -13.42 9.33
C CYS A 102 0.90 -12.39 8.20
N ASP A 103 1.63 -11.29 8.36
CA ASP A 103 1.71 -10.22 7.37
C ASP A 103 2.40 -10.64 6.06
N TYR A 104 3.14 -11.73 6.03
CA TYR A 104 3.78 -12.23 4.80
C TYR A 104 2.92 -13.27 4.07
N CYS A 105 2.47 -14.31 4.77
CA CYS A 105 1.79 -15.46 4.15
C CYS A 105 0.28 -15.52 4.40
N PHE A 106 -0.26 -14.54 5.13
CA PHE A 106 -1.70 -14.37 5.40
C PHE A 106 -2.41 -15.54 6.09
N LYS A 107 -1.65 -16.45 6.73
CA LYS A 107 -2.21 -17.54 7.56
C LYS A 107 -2.53 -17.04 8.96
N PHE A 108 -3.70 -17.41 9.48
CA PHE A 108 -4.04 -17.24 10.90
C PHE A 108 -3.36 -18.34 11.71
N THR A 109 -2.44 -17.94 12.60
CA THR A 109 -1.69 -18.86 13.47
C THR A 109 -1.04 -18.08 14.61
N ARG A 110 -0.28 -18.76 15.46
CA ARG A 110 0.56 -18.12 16.47
C ARG A 110 1.70 -17.38 15.78
N CYS A 111 1.60 -16.06 15.75
CA CYS A 111 2.60 -15.19 15.13
C CYS A 111 3.35 -14.39 16.18
N LEU A 112 4.63 -14.13 15.93
CA LEU A 112 5.45 -13.25 16.75
C LEU A 112 5.44 -11.84 16.16
N SER A 113 5.31 -10.83 17.02
CA SER A 113 5.38 -9.44 16.59
C SER A 113 6.81 -9.04 16.19
N CYS A 114 6.92 -8.04 15.32
CA CYS A 114 8.20 -7.43 14.97
C CYS A 114 8.88 -6.88 16.24
N PRO A 115 10.11 -7.30 16.59
CA PRO A 115 10.78 -6.88 17.83
C PRO A 115 11.14 -5.39 17.83
N GLU A 116 11.16 -4.76 16.65
CA GLU A 116 11.43 -3.33 16.56
C GLU A 116 10.16 -2.52 16.75
N CYS A 117 9.07 -2.81 16.02
CA CYS A 117 7.91 -1.92 15.96
C CYS A 117 6.61 -2.47 16.56
N HIS A 118 6.55 -3.79 16.83
CA HIS A 118 5.38 -4.53 17.32
C HIS A 118 4.08 -4.33 16.51
N ARG A 119 4.16 -3.83 15.28
CA ARG A 119 3.01 -3.50 14.41
C ARG A 119 2.73 -4.53 13.30
N GLU A 120 3.68 -5.42 13.07
CA GLU A 120 3.53 -6.53 12.12
C GLU A 120 3.78 -7.85 12.85
N TRP A 121 3.12 -8.90 12.39
CA TRP A 121 3.13 -10.25 12.97
C TRP A 121 3.59 -11.28 11.94
N TYR A 122 4.46 -12.20 12.36
CA TYR A 122 5.01 -13.23 11.49
C TYR A 122 4.94 -14.61 12.13
N CYS A 123 4.45 -15.60 11.38
CA CYS A 123 4.40 -16.99 11.84
C CYS A 123 5.77 -17.67 11.91
N SER A 124 6.81 -17.09 11.30
CA SER A 124 8.16 -17.66 11.27
C SER A 124 9.23 -16.62 10.94
N SER A 125 10.47 -16.90 11.32
CA SER A 125 11.64 -16.07 10.97
C SER A 125 11.82 -15.89 9.44
N PRO A 126 11.61 -16.91 8.58
CA PRO A 126 11.59 -16.73 7.14
C PRO A 126 10.55 -15.72 6.64
N CYS A 127 9.31 -15.77 7.15
CA CYS A 127 8.26 -14.82 6.77
C CYS A 127 8.66 -13.38 7.11
N ARG A 128 9.27 -13.17 8.27
CA ARG A 128 9.82 -11.87 8.67
C ARG A 128 10.93 -11.40 7.73
N ARG A 129 11.93 -12.24 7.43
CA ARG A 129 13.04 -11.88 6.53
C ARG A 129 12.55 -11.56 5.12
N LEU A 130 11.58 -12.31 4.61
CA LEU A 130 11.02 -12.07 3.28
C LEU A 130 10.25 -10.76 3.22
N ARG A 131 9.57 -10.35 4.28
CA ARG A 131 8.87 -9.06 4.35
C ARG A 131 9.77 -7.87 4.74
N ASP A 132 10.97 -8.13 5.26
CA ASP A 132 11.89 -7.11 5.78
C ASP A 132 12.20 -6.00 4.78
N HIS A 133 12.41 -6.33 3.50
CA HIS A 133 12.74 -5.35 2.47
C HIS A 133 11.64 -4.27 2.28
N LEU A 134 10.37 -4.60 2.50
CA LEU A 134 9.25 -3.64 2.46
C LEU A 134 9.07 -2.99 3.84
N HIS A 135 9.13 -3.79 4.89
CA HIS A 135 8.86 -3.37 6.26
C HIS A 135 9.90 -2.39 6.81
N ARG A 136 11.19 -2.57 6.49
CA ARG A 136 12.32 -1.82 7.08
C ARG A 136 12.17 -0.30 6.93
N SER A 137 11.61 0.16 5.82
CA SER A 137 11.42 1.58 5.53
C SER A 137 10.39 2.27 6.44
N ILE A 138 9.44 1.51 6.99
CA ILE A 138 8.32 1.99 7.82
C ILE A 138 8.40 1.52 9.27
N CYS A 139 9.21 0.50 9.56
CA CYS A 139 9.35 -0.15 10.87
C CYS A 139 9.60 0.87 12.00
N ARG A 140 10.56 1.77 11.83
CA ARG A 140 10.97 2.72 12.88
C ARG A 140 10.24 4.06 12.86
N ARG A 141 9.52 4.39 11.77
CA ARG A 141 8.89 5.72 11.62
C ARG A 141 7.71 5.97 12.55
N ARG A 142 7.22 4.96 13.27
CA ARG A 142 6.03 5.07 14.12
C ARG A 142 6.28 4.64 15.58
N LYS A 143 7.48 4.88 16.11
CA LYS A 143 7.83 4.56 17.51
C LYS A 143 7.40 5.60 18.56
N GLY A 144 6.69 6.66 18.19
CA GLY A 144 6.18 7.66 19.14
C GLY A 144 4.70 7.92 18.91
N ASN A 145 3.90 7.71 19.96
CA ASN A 145 2.56 8.28 20.26
C ASN A 145 1.61 7.29 20.95
N TYR A 146 2.10 6.47 21.90
CA TYR A 146 1.25 6.07 23.02
C TYR A 146 1.49 7.09 24.13
N ILE A 147 0.76 8.21 24.08
CA ILE A 147 0.53 9.04 25.25
C ILE A 147 -0.43 8.21 26.12
N ILE A 148 0.08 7.65 27.20
CA ILE A 148 -0.74 7.14 28.29
C ILE A 148 -1.34 8.39 28.94
N GLN A 149 -2.57 8.76 28.59
CA GLN A 149 -3.36 9.64 29.44
C GLN A 149 -3.83 8.81 30.63
N GLY A 150 -3.01 8.80 31.68
CA GLY A 150 -3.43 8.41 33.01
C GLY A 150 -4.31 9.53 33.57
N SER A 151 -5.60 9.24 33.70
CA SER A 151 -6.52 10.02 34.52
C SER A 151 -6.10 9.94 35.98
N ALA A 152 -5.89 11.09 36.61
CA ALA A 152 -5.91 11.28 38.05
C ALA A 152 -6.92 12.39 38.35
#